data_AF-V5HC23-F1
#
_entry.id   AF-V5HC23-F1
#
_cell.length_a   1.000
_cell.length_b   1.000
_cell.length_c   1.000
_cell.angle_alpha   90.00
_cell.angle_beta   90.00
_cell.angle_gamma   90.00
#
_symmetry.space_group_name_H-M   'P 1'
#
loop_
_entity.id
_entity.type
_entity.pdbx_description
1 polymer ?
#
loop_
_entity_poly.entity_id
_entity_poly.type
_entity_poly.pdbx_seq_one_letter_code
_entity_poly.pdbx_strand_id
1 'polypeptide(L)'
;MAARLLGLLSGPVTRPMPGLEQPLPPTESPVECYARLLLFHLSSKSALQRTMAAQVLAHWVRTDEGHECPASVRDRVLECLGESIYFDEMAGAFTRLQQDCRDFMALLRHAGLPLDACFQPGAVLTVDQASHLATSVFQTLMEQAEQGVAKGLEEKRQCLLQTALQTGRDQLQLSTMVQSSLAGFLVSLGQLPERLNPVIRPLMDAVRREANHQLQRQSCERLVELLGRCVSREPCPNGKVVRNLVALLCSPHPDEPADARLPGILTLDNMHKQVERSSLRRSLSRKGSVQAVSEDSTGADEKNLHRHEALLQEGVQRR
;
A
#
# COMPACT_ATOMS: atom_id res chain seq x y z
N MET A 1 9.86 -12.81 10.26
CA MET A 1 10.51 -13.88 11.06
C MET A 1 11.02 -15.00 10.18
N ALA A 2 10.23 -15.51 9.22
CA ALA A 2 10.66 -16.54 8.27
C ALA A 2 11.91 -16.17 7.45
N ALA A 3 11.97 -14.98 6.86
CA ALA A 3 13.13 -14.56 6.06
C ALA A 3 14.45 -14.51 6.86
N ARG A 4 14.39 -14.18 8.16
CA ARG A 4 15.56 -14.24 9.05
C ARG A 4 16.03 -15.68 9.26
N LEU A 5 15.10 -16.58 9.60
CA LEU A 5 15.42 -17.99 9.81
C LEU A 5 16.00 -18.63 8.54
N LEU A 6 15.36 -18.39 7.38
CA LEU A 6 15.87 -18.89 6.11
C LEU A 6 17.23 -18.33 5.77
N GLY A 7 17.48 -17.03 6.01
CA GLY A 7 18.80 -16.42 5.81
C GLY A 7 19.89 -17.01 6.70
N LEU A 8 19.57 -17.39 7.95
CA LEU A 8 20.51 -18.11 8.83
C LEU A 8 20.85 -19.49 8.27
N LEU A 9 19.85 -20.19 7.72
CA LEU A 9 20.01 -21.52 7.14
C LEU A 9 20.72 -21.48 5.77
N SER A 10 20.73 -20.34 5.08
CA SER A 10 21.44 -20.19 3.80
C SER A 10 22.95 -20.44 3.91
N GLY A 11 23.58 -20.06 5.02
CA GLY A 11 25.01 -20.29 5.26
C GLY A 11 25.40 -21.78 5.17
N PRO A 12 24.83 -22.66 6.00
CA PRO A 12 25.16 -24.10 5.94
C PRO A 12 24.70 -24.77 4.64
N VAL A 13 23.59 -24.33 4.02
CA VAL A 13 23.06 -24.93 2.79
C VAL A 13 23.93 -24.64 1.56
N THR A 14 24.67 -23.53 1.57
CA THR A 14 25.49 -23.11 0.43
C THR A 14 26.88 -23.71 0.42
N ARG A 15 27.28 -24.41 1.50
CA ARG A 15 28.59 -25.04 1.63
C ARG A 15 28.52 -26.53 1.26
N PRO A 16 29.60 -27.12 0.72
CA PRO A 16 29.68 -28.56 0.54
C PRO A 16 29.54 -29.27 1.90
N MET A 17 28.89 -30.44 1.88
CA MET A 17 28.70 -31.22 3.10
C MET A 17 30.06 -31.65 3.67
N PRO A 18 30.32 -31.47 4.98
CA PRO A 18 31.57 -31.90 5.60
C PRO A 18 31.81 -33.40 5.33
N GLY A 19 32.95 -33.72 4.69
CA GLY A 19 33.29 -35.10 4.27
C GLY A 19 32.98 -35.46 2.81
N LEU A 20 32.36 -34.55 2.04
CA LEU A 20 32.09 -34.66 0.60
C LEU A 20 32.70 -33.49 -0.18
N GLU A 21 33.86 -33.00 0.28
CA GLU A 21 34.55 -31.82 -0.27
C GLU A 21 35.06 -32.01 -1.70
N GLN A 22 35.13 -33.26 -2.18
CA GLN A 22 35.45 -33.57 -3.56
C GLN A 22 34.16 -33.57 -4.39
N PRO A 23 33.99 -32.63 -5.36
CA PRO A 23 32.84 -32.66 -6.25
C PRO A 23 32.90 -33.93 -7.08
N LEU A 24 31.88 -34.80 -6.98
CA LEU A 24 31.67 -35.83 -8.00
C LEU A 24 31.25 -35.10 -9.28
N PRO A 25 31.98 -35.21 -10.40
CA PRO A 25 31.50 -34.65 -11.66
C PRO A 25 30.27 -35.43 -12.16
N PRO A 26 29.21 -34.78 -12.69
CA PRO A 26 29.00 -33.35 -12.90
C PRO A 26 27.96 -32.78 -11.91
N THR A 27 28.29 -32.68 -10.62
CA THR A 27 27.40 -32.04 -9.64
C THR A 27 27.69 -30.54 -9.57
N GLU A 28 26.66 -29.73 -9.84
CA GLU A 28 26.71 -28.27 -9.66
C GLU A 28 26.98 -27.93 -8.19
N SER A 29 27.66 -26.81 -7.94
CA SER A 29 27.99 -26.41 -6.57
C SER A 29 26.71 -26.11 -5.77
N PRO A 30 26.69 -26.38 -4.44
CA PRO A 30 25.51 -26.10 -3.61
C PRO A 30 25.09 -24.62 -3.63
N VAL A 31 26.08 -23.72 -3.70
CA VAL A 31 25.84 -22.28 -3.80
C VAL A 31 25.19 -21.88 -5.14
N GLU A 32 25.57 -22.51 -6.25
CA GLU A 32 24.93 -22.28 -7.55
C GLU A 32 23.50 -22.83 -7.60
N CYS A 33 23.27 -24.01 -7.04
CA CYS A 33 21.92 -24.57 -6.88
C CYS A 33 21.01 -23.61 -6.09
N TYR A 34 21.53 -23.10 -4.96
CA TYR A 34 20.81 -22.15 -4.12
C TYR A 34 20.57 -20.81 -4.83
N ALA A 35 21.57 -20.30 -5.53
CA ALA A 35 21.45 -19.08 -6.32
C ALA A 35 20.41 -19.21 -7.43
N ARG A 36 20.31 -20.36 -8.12
CA ARG A 36 19.28 -20.59 -9.15
C ARG A 36 17.87 -20.51 -8.58
N LEU A 37 17.64 -21.09 -7.41
CA LEU A 37 16.36 -21.01 -6.71
C LEU A 37 16.00 -19.56 -6.37
N LEU A 38 16.97 -18.78 -5.87
CA LEU A 38 16.75 -17.37 -5.56
C LEU A 38 16.52 -16.53 -6.82
N LEU A 39 17.26 -16.78 -7.90
CA LEU A 39 17.11 -16.12 -9.20
C LEU A 39 15.73 -16.37 -9.80
N PHE A 40 15.18 -17.58 -9.65
CA PHE A 40 13.81 -17.91 -10.03
C PHE A 40 12.81 -16.99 -9.30
N HIS A 41 12.93 -16.84 -7.98
CA HIS A 41 12.04 -15.98 -7.20
C HIS A 41 12.24 -14.48 -7.46
N LEU A 42 13.48 -14.04 -7.68
CA LEU A 42 13.79 -12.65 -8.04
C LEU A 42 13.23 -12.27 -9.41
N SER A 43 13.08 -13.23 -10.32
CA SER A 43 12.56 -13.02 -11.68
C SER A 43 11.04 -13.19 -11.78
N SER A 44 10.39 -13.65 -10.72
CA SER A 44 8.93 -13.82 -10.65
C SER A 44 8.18 -12.50 -10.85
N LYS A 45 6.89 -12.57 -11.23
CA LYS A 45 5.97 -11.42 -11.26
C LYS A 45 5.27 -11.18 -9.92
N SER A 46 5.55 -12.00 -8.90
CA SER A 46 5.04 -11.77 -7.54
C SER A 46 5.91 -10.78 -6.77
N ALA A 47 5.30 -9.70 -6.30
CA ALA A 47 5.94 -8.74 -5.41
C ALA A 47 6.39 -9.42 -4.11
N LEU A 48 5.57 -10.32 -3.56
CA LEU A 48 5.87 -11.03 -2.33
C LEU A 48 7.08 -11.94 -2.48
N GLN A 49 7.17 -12.69 -3.59
CA GLN A 49 8.31 -13.57 -3.85
C GLN A 49 9.62 -12.79 -4.00
N ARG A 50 9.62 -11.70 -4.77
CA ARG A 50 10.81 -10.84 -4.92
C ARG A 50 11.24 -10.23 -3.58
N THR A 51 10.27 -9.75 -2.80
CA THR A 51 10.52 -9.17 -1.47
C THR A 51 11.12 -10.20 -0.51
N MET A 52 10.53 -11.39 -0.42
CA MET A 52 11.03 -12.46 0.45
C MET A 52 12.42 -12.94 0.02
N ALA A 53 12.65 -13.15 -1.28
CA ALA A 53 13.96 -13.52 -1.79
C ALA A 53 15.04 -12.48 -1.43
N ALA A 54 14.74 -11.19 -1.63
CA ALA A 54 15.64 -10.10 -1.26
C ALA A 54 15.93 -10.07 0.25
N GLN A 55 14.93 -10.29 1.10
CA GLN A 55 15.12 -10.32 2.55
C GLN A 55 15.94 -11.53 3.03
N VAL A 56 15.70 -12.72 2.46
CA VAL A 56 16.49 -13.92 2.76
C VAL A 56 17.95 -13.69 2.38
N LEU A 57 18.19 -13.16 1.18
CA LEU A 57 19.50 -12.78 0.70
C LEU A 57 20.20 -11.76 1.62
N ALA A 58 19.50 -10.70 2.01
CA ALA A 58 20.02 -9.69 2.93
C ALA A 58 20.38 -10.26 4.31
N HIS A 59 19.61 -11.25 4.80
CA HIS A 59 19.91 -11.91 6.07
C HIS A 59 21.06 -12.91 5.96
N TRP A 60 21.17 -13.63 4.85
CA TRP A 60 22.26 -14.55 4.57
C TRP A 60 23.61 -13.83 4.58
N VAL A 61 23.78 -12.81 3.74
CA VAL A 61 25.06 -12.08 3.61
C VAL A 61 25.45 -11.31 4.87
N ARG A 62 24.49 -11.03 5.76
CA ARG A 62 24.78 -10.37 7.04
C ARG A 62 25.18 -11.31 8.16
N THR A 63 24.75 -12.56 8.08
CA THR A 63 25.00 -13.52 9.15
C THR A 63 26.20 -14.38 8.85
N ASP A 64 26.48 -14.63 7.57
CA ASP A 64 27.63 -15.40 7.12
C ASP A 64 28.71 -14.47 6.57
N GLU A 65 29.74 -14.16 7.36
CA GLU A 65 30.87 -13.32 6.93
C GLU A 65 31.68 -13.93 5.78
N GLY A 66 31.62 -15.27 5.61
CA GLY A 66 32.30 -16.01 4.54
C GLY A 66 31.39 -16.32 3.36
N HIS A 67 30.30 -15.58 3.17
CA HIS A 67 29.32 -15.87 2.12
C HIS A 67 29.96 -15.85 0.71
N GLU A 68 29.60 -16.83 -0.13
CA GLU A 68 30.00 -16.87 -1.55
C GLU A 68 28.84 -16.45 -2.46
N CYS A 69 28.19 -15.32 -2.16
CA CYS A 69 27.05 -14.84 -2.95
C CYS A 69 27.45 -14.61 -4.43
N PRO A 70 26.86 -15.34 -5.40
CA PRO A 70 27.28 -15.23 -6.79
C PRO A 70 26.96 -13.86 -7.40
N ALA A 71 27.84 -13.38 -8.29
CA ALA A 71 27.64 -12.12 -9.00
C ALA A 71 26.32 -12.08 -9.79
N SER A 72 25.86 -13.22 -10.32
CA SER A 72 24.59 -13.34 -11.03
C SER A 72 23.38 -12.89 -10.21
N VAL A 73 23.38 -13.17 -8.90
CA VAL A 73 22.31 -12.73 -7.98
C VAL A 73 22.34 -11.21 -7.81
N ARG A 74 23.53 -10.64 -7.59
CA ARG A 74 23.71 -9.19 -7.48
C ARG A 74 23.27 -8.47 -8.75
N ASP A 75 23.71 -8.95 -9.90
CA ASP A 75 23.43 -8.33 -11.20
C ASP A 75 21.93 -8.38 -11.49
N ARG A 76 21.26 -9.50 -11.19
CA ARG A 76 19.81 -9.60 -11.29
C ARG A 76 19.07 -8.64 -10.36
N VAL A 77 19.56 -8.42 -9.14
CA VAL A 77 18.97 -7.44 -8.22
C VAL A 77 19.10 -6.02 -8.78
N LEU A 78 20.25 -5.68 -9.36
CA LEU A 78 20.46 -4.37 -9.99
C LEU A 78 19.51 -4.17 -11.19
N GLU A 79 19.30 -5.19 -12.01
CA GLU A 79 18.29 -5.17 -13.07
C GLU A 79 16.89 -4.97 -12.51
N CYS A 80 16.51 -5.72 -11.47
CA CYS A 80 15.20 -5.60 -10.82
C CYS A 80 14.94 -4.20 -10.24
N LEU A 81 15.97 -3.46 -9.81
CA LEU A 81 15.83 -2.07 -9.37
C LEU A 81 15.51 -1.11 -10.52
N GLY A 82 15.94 -1.42 -11.75
CA GLY A 82 15.60 -0.66 -12.95
C GLY A 82 14.25 -1.04 -13.59
N GLU A 83 13.68 -2.19 -13.21
CA GLU A 83 12.43 -2.70 -13.77
C GLU A 83 11.19 -1.97 -13.22
N SER A 84 10.27 -1.62 -14.12
CA SER A 84 8.92 -1.17 -13.78
C SER A 84 7.90 -2.20 -14.26
N ILE A 85 7.50 -3.10 -13.35
CA ILE A 85 6.55 -4.18 -13.66
C ILE A 85 5.24 -4.02 -12.88
N TYR A 86 4.16 -4.54 -13.47
CA TYR A 86 2.91 -4.78 -12.76
C TYR A 86 2.97 -6.18 -12.12
N PHE A 87 2.72 -6.23 -10.82
CA PHE A 87 2.79 -7.48 -10.06
C PHE A 87 1.49 -8.27 -10.14
N ASP A 88 1.58 -9.59 -10.04
CA ASP A 88 0.40 -10.48 -10.13
C ASP A 88 -0.61 -10.21 -9.00
N GLU A 89 -0.14 -9.74 -7.84
CA GLU A 89 -0.98 -9.30 -6.72
C GLU A 89 -1.95 -8.16 -7.12
N MET A 90 -1.70 -7.46 -8.23
CA MET A 90 -2.55 -6.37 -8.72
C MET A 90 -3.67 -6.82 -9.64
N ALA A 91 -3.68 -8.08 -10.10
CA ALA A 91 -4.66 -8.55 -11.07
C ALA A 91 -6.11 -8.32 -10.62
N GLY A 92 -6.41 -8.53 -9.33
CA GLY A 92 -7.74 -8.31 -8.76
C GLY A 92 -8.16 -6.84 -8.78
N ALA A 93 -7.29 -5.93 -8.36
CA ALA A 93 -7.59 -4.49 -8.34
C ALA A 93 -7.75 -3.94 -9.76
N PHE A 94 -6.87 -4.35 -10.70
CA PHE A 94 -7.00 -3.97 -12.11
C PHE A 94 -8.30 -4.48 -12.72
N THR A 95 -8.68 -5.74 -12.45
CA THR A 95 -9.95 -6.29 -12.95
C THR A 95 -11.14 -5.46 -12.47
N ARG A 96 -11.16 -5.09 -11.18
CA ARG A 96 -12.19 -4.21 -10.63
C ARG A 96 -12.19 -2.84 -11.28
N LEU A 97 -11.01 -2.22 -11.43
CA LEU A 97 -10.87 -0.94 -12.11
C LEU A 97 -11.39 -0.98 -13.55
N GLN A 98 -11.08 -2.03 -14.31
CA GLN A 98 -11.59 -2.20 -15.67
C GLN A 98 -13.12 -2.34 -15.69
N GLN A 99 -13.69 -3.08 -14.72
CA GLN A 99 -15.13 -3.22 -14.60
C GLN A 99 -15.80 -1.87 -14.31
N ASP A 100 -15.30 -1.13 -13.32
CA ASP A 100 -15.82 0.20 -12.97
C ASP A 100 -15.71 1.17 -14.16
N CYS A 101 -14.62 1.12 -14.93
CA CYS A 101 -14.46 1.92 -16.15
C CYS A 101 -15.52 1.57 -17.20
N ARG A 102 -15.73 0.28 -17.46
CA ARG A 102 -16.71 -0.19 -18.46
C ARG A 102 -18.14 0.19 -18.06
N ASP A 103 -18.48 0.02 -16.79
CA ASP A 103 -19.79 0.37 -16.26
C ASP A 103 -20.02 1.88 -16.34
N PHE A 104 -19.02 2.69 -15.98
CA PHE A 104 -19.11 4.14 -16.10
C PHE A 104 -19.22 4.60 -17.55
N MET A 105 -18.42 4.06 -18.46
CA MET A 105 -18.51 4.35 -19.89
C MET A 105 -19.87 3.93 -20.49
N ALA A 106 -20.46 2.83 -20.02
CA ALA A 106 -21.79 2.41 -20.44
C ALA A 106 -22.88 3.38 -19.95
N LEU A 107 -22.78 3.86 -18.71
CA LEU A 107 -23.69 4.87 -18.16
C LEU A 107 -23.61 6.19 -18.91
N LEU A 108 -22.40 6.66 -19.25
CA LEU A 108 -22.22 7.88 -20.05
C LEU A 108 -22.85 7.75 -21.44
N ARG A 109 -22.72 6.60 -22.10
CA ARG A 109 -23.38 6.33 -23.38
C ARG A 109 -24.90 6.28 -23.27
N HIS A 110 -25.43 5.66 -22.22
CA HIS A 110 -26.88 5.62 -21.99
C HIS A 110 -27.44 7.03 -21.71
N ALA A 111 -26.64 7.90 -21.10
CA ALA A 111 -26.96 9.31 -20.92
C ALA A 111 -26.86 10.15 -22.21
N GLY A 112 -26.46 9.56 -23.34
CA GLY A 112 -26.33 10.25 -24.63
C GLY A 112 -25.06 11.09 -24.76
N LEU A 113 -24.07 10.93 -23.87
CA LEU A 113 -22.84 11.71 -23.89
C LEU A 113 -21.82 11.13 -24.89
N PRO A 114 -21.27 11.93 -25.81
CA PRO A 114 -20.29 11.46 -26.79
C PRO A 114 -18.95 11.18 -26.11
N LEU A 115 -18.46 9.95 -26.21
CA LEU A 115 -17.12 9.57 -25.74
C LEU A 115 -16.13 9.53 -26.90
N ASP A 116 -14.90 9.99 -26.65
CA ASP A 116 -13.81 9.93 -27.63
C ASP A 116 -13.48 8.50 -28.05
N ALA A 117 -12.84 8.36 -29.21
CA ALA A 117 -12.43 7.08 -29.77
C ALA A 117 -11.44 6.29 -28.89
N CYS A 118 -10.82 6.92 -27.89
CA CYS A 118 -9.98 6.24 -26.90
C CYS A 118 -10.78 5.42 -25.88
N PHE A 119 -12.07 5.70 -25.70
CA PHE A 119 -12.93 5.12 -24.67
C PHE A 119 -13.95 4.12 -25.25
N GLN A 120 -13.52 3.28 -26.19
CA GLN A 120 -14.41 2.30 -26.85
C GLN A 120 -14.83 1.15 -25.91
N PRO A 121 -15.98 0.50 -26.18
CA PRO A 121 -16.38 -0.69 -25.45
C PRO A 121 -15.31 -1.78 -25.61
N GLY A 122 -14.76 -2.25 -24.49
CA GLY A 122 -13.69 -3.27 -24.47
C GLY A 122 -12.26 -2.72 -24.42
N ALA A 123 -12.07 -1.40 -24.48
CA ALA A 123 -10.75 -0.80 -24.25
C ALA A 123 -10.24 -1.13 -22.83
N VAL A 124 -8.96 -1.49 -22.73
CA VAL A 124 -8.26 -1.67 -21.44
C VAL A 124 -7.60 -0.35 -21.09
N LEU A 125 -8.01 0.25 -19.97
CA LEU A 125 -7.54 1.57 -19.55
C LEU A 125 -6.44 1.47 -18.49
N THR A 126 -5.43 2.33 -18.58
CA THR A 126 -4.45 2.52 -17.51
C THR A 126 -5.07 3.25 -16.31
N VAL A 127 -4.41 3.21 -15.15
CA VAL A 127 -4.85 3.95 -13.94
C VAL A 127 -4.97 5.45 -14.23
N ASP A 128 -4.02 6.00 -15.01
CA ASP A 128 -4.02 7.40 -15.40
C ASP A 128 -5.20 7.73 -16.33
N GLN A 129 -5.48 6.87 -17.31
CA GLN A 129 -6.62 7.05 -18.21
C GLN A 129 -7.96 6.93 -17.48
N ALA A 130 -8.08 6.01 -16.52
CA ALA A 130 -9.26 5.88 -15.68
C ALA A 130 -9.48 7.13 -14.80
N SER A 131 -8.40 7.67 -14.24
CA SER A 131 -8.45 8.91 -13.45
C SER A 131 -8.80 10.12 -14.33
N HIS A 132 -8.24 10.20 -15.53
CA HIS A 132 -8.56 11.23 -16.52
C HIS A 132 -10.04 11.16 -16.95
N LEU A 133 -10.56 9.96 -17.19
CA LEU A 133 -11.98 9.73 -17.50
C LEU A 133 -12.89 10.28 -16.39
N ALA A 134 -12.55 10.00 -15.13
CA ALA A 134 -13.35 10.42 -13.97
C ALA A 134 -13.18 11.91 -13.59
N THR A 135 -12.25 12.63 -14.21
CA THR A 135 -11.93 14.03 -13.88
C THR A 135 -12.19 14.96 -15.07
N SER A 136 -11.20 15.16 -15.94
CA SER A 136 -11.24 16.11 -17.05
C SER A 136 -12.30 15.75 -18.10
N VAL A 137 -12.40 14.47 -18.47
CA VAL A 137 -13.38 14.03 -19.48
C VAL A 137 -14.79 14.23 -18.93
N PHE A 138 -15.05 13.76 -17.71
CA PHE A 138 -16.35 13.97 -17.07
C PHE A 138 -16.70 15.46 -16.94
N GLN A 139 -15.77 16.31 -16.52
CA GLN A 139 -16.01 17.74 -16.37
C GLN A 139 -16.41 18.39 -17.71
N THR A 140 -15.71 18.03 -18.79
CA THR A 140 -16.00 18.54 -20.14
C THR A 140 -17.38 18.07 -20.63
N LEU A 141 -17.73 16.80 -20.37
CA LEU A 141 -19.05 16.26 -20.72
C LEU A 141 -20.17 16.90 -19.91
N MET A 142 -19.91 17.24 -18.64
CA MET A 142 -20.88 17.89 -17.78
C MET A 142 -21.21 19.32 -18.20
N GLU A 143 -20.28 20.04 -18.83
CA GLU A 143 -20.56 21.36 -19.41
C GLU A 143 -21.56 21.29 -20.59
N GLN A 144 -21.68 20.11 -21.22
CA GLN A 144 -22.56 19.86 -22.37
C GLN A 144 -23.88 19.17 -21.98
N ALA A 145 -24.04 18.74 -20.72
CA ALA A 145 -25.15 17.90 -20.26
C ALA A 145 -26.27 18.69 -19.56
N GLU A 146 -27.50 18.15 -19.60
CA GLU A 146 -28.63 18.69 -18.84
C GLU A 146 -28.49 18.42 -17.32
N GLN A 147 -28.88 19.38 -16.48
CA GLN A 147 -28.61 19.40 -15.02
C GLN A 147 -29.18 18.20 -14.23
N GLY A 148 -30.19 17.48 -14.77
CA GLY A 148 -30.81 16.33 -14.10
C GLY A 148 -29.99 15.03 -14.17
N VAL A 149 -29.22 14.84 -15.25
CA VAL A 149 -28.43 13.62 -15.50
C VAL A 149 -27.14 13.62 -14.66
N ALA A 150 -26.66 14.81 -14.31
CA ALA A 150 -25.46 15.08 -13.52
C ALA A 150 -25.41 14.33 -12.18
N LYS A 151 -26.50 14.37 -11.41
CA LYS A 151 -26.52 13.88 -10.03
C LYS A 151 -26.41 12.36 -9.95
N GLY A 152 -27.00 11.63 -10.88
CA GLY A 152 -26.94 10.16 -10.91
C GLY A 152 -25.58 9.62 -11.37
N LEU A 153 -24.87 10.36 -12.23
CA LEU A 153 -23.53 9.98 -12.71
C LEU A 153 -22.42 10.29 -11.69
N GLU A 154 -22.61 11.31 -10.87
CA GLU A 154 -21.60 11.79 -9.93
C GLU A 154 -21.20 10.73 -8.89
N GLU A 155 -22.16 9.97 -8.35
CA GLU A 155 -21.86 8.88 -7.41
C GLU A 155 -20.98 7.80 -8.04
N LYS A 156 -21.29 7.42 -9.29
CA LYS A 156 -20.52 6.41 -10.04
C LYS A 156 -19.14 6.93 -10.44
N ARG A 157 -19.04 8.20 -10.81
CA ARG A 157 -17.76 8.87 -11.08
C ARG A 157 -16.87 8.89 -9.83
N GLN A 158 -17.43 9.24 -8.67
CA GLN A 158 -16.69 9.24 -7.41
C GLN A 158 -16.20 7.84 -7.05
N CYS A 159 -17.04 6.82 -7.24
CA CYS A 159 -16.65 5.42 -7.05
C CYS A 159 -15.46 5.04 -7.96
N LEU A 160 -15.56 5.32 -9.27
CA LEU A 160 -14.47 5.07 -10.22
C LEU A 160 -13.18 5.79 -9.84
N LEU A 161 -13.27 7.07 -9.46
CA LEU A 161 -12.09 7.84 -9.06
C LEU A 161 -11.44 7.26 -7.80
N GLN A 162 -12.23 6.85 -6.81
CA GLN A 162 -11.71 6.18 -5.61
C GLN A 162 -11.02 4.86 -5.97
N THR A 163 -11.64 4.02 -6.82
CA THR A 163 -11.02 2.77 -7.29
C THR A 163 -9.71 3.02 -8.03
N ALA A 164 -9.67 4.02 -8.93
CA ALA A 164 -8.45 4.37 -9.68
C ALA A 164 -7.33 4.84 -8.75
N LEU A 165 -7.63 5.75 -7.82
CA LEU A 165 -6.65 6.25 -6.84
C LEU A 165 -6.16 5.13 -5.91
N GLN A 166 -7.05 4.24 -5.47
CA GLN A 166 -6.67 3.10 -4.64
C GLN A 166 -5.76 2.13 -5.41
N THR A 167 -6.11 1.78 -6.65
CA THR A 167 -5.28 0.90 -7.49
C THR A 167 -3.87 1.48 -7.71
N GLY A 168 -3.77 2.79 -7.95
CA GLY A 168 -2.47 3.46 -8.08
C GLY A 168 -1.65 3.45 -6.78
N ARG A 169 -2.31 3.61 -5.62
CA ARG A 169 -1.65 3.50 -4.30
C ARG A 169 -1.14 2.09 -4.05
N ASP A 170 -1.95 1.07 -4.31
CA ASP A 170 -1.59 -0.33 -4.13
C ASP A 170 -0.38 -0.70 -5.00
N GLN A 171 -0.38 -0.24 -6.26
CA GLN A 171 0.75 -0.44 -7.18
C GLN A 171 2.03 0.20 -6.63
N LEU A 172 1.93 1.44 -6.13
CA LEU A 172 3.06 2.15 -5.57
C LEU A 172 3.58 1.47 -4.29
N GLN A 173 2.69 0.96 -3.43
CA GLN A 173 3.06 0.25 -2.21
C GLN A 173 3.85 -1.03 -2.53
N LEU A 174 3.36 -1.85 -3.45
CA LEU A 174 4.06 -3.09 -3.84
C LEU A 174 5.42 -2.78 -4.47
N SER A 175 5.51 -1.77 -5.34
CA SER A 175 6.77 -1.35 -5.95
C SER A 175 7.77 -0.87 -4.90
N THR A 176 7.33 -0.02 -3.96
CA THR A 176 8.17 0.52 -2.88
C THR A 176 8.70 -0.60 -1.98
N MET A 177 7.85 -1.55 -1.60
CA MET A 177 8.21 -2.71 -0.78
C MET A 177 9.30 -3.57 -1.45
N VAL A 178 9.14 -3.88 -2.74
CA VAL A 178 10.08 -4.71 -3.50
C VAL A 178 11.40 -3.98 -3.67
N GLN A 179 11.35 -2.74 -4.18
CA GLN A 179 12.52 -1.91 -4.47
C GLN A 179 13.35 -1.64 -3.21
N SER A 180 12.71 -1.32 -2.08
CA SER A 180 13.42 -1.08 -0.81
C SER A 180 14.08 -2.35 -0.25
N SER A 181 13.43 -3.51 -0.39
CA SER A 181 13.98 -4.79 0.04
C SER A 181 15.19 -5.21 -0.81
N LEU A 182 15.12 -5.01 -2.13
CA LEU A 182 16.23 -5.24 -3.07
C LEU A 182 17.40 -4.29 -2.79
N ALA A 183 17.13 -3.00 -2.60
CA ALA A 183 18.14 -2.03 -2.21
C ALA A 183 18.79 -2.40 -0.86
N GLY A 184 18.00 -2.85 0.11
CA GLY A 184 18.48 -3.32 1.41
C GLY A 184 19.42 -4.52 1.32
N PHE A 185 19.20 -5.43 0.38
CA PHE A 185 20.14 -6.52 0.10
C PHE A 185 21.49 -5.99 -0.43
N LEU A 186 21.48 -5.08 -1.42
CA LEU A 186 22.72 -4.52 -1.95
C LEU A 186 23.55 -3.78 -0.89
N VAL A 187 22.88 -3.06 0.01
CA VAL A 187 23.55 -2.42 1.15
C VAL A 187 24.19 -3.46 2.06
N SER A 188 23.47 -4.56 2.33
CA SER A 188 23.94 -5.65 3.19
C SER A 188 25.15 -6.37 2.58
N LEU A 189 25.12 -6.63 1.27
CA LEU A 189 26.20 -7.24 0.49
C LEU A 189 27.46 -6.34 0.43
N GLY A 190 27.28 -5.02 0.56
CA GLY A 190 28.38 -4.06 0.51
C GLY A 190 28.94 -3.76 -0.87
N GLN A 191 28.44 -4.42 -1.90
CA GLN A 191 28.80 -4.16 -3.30
C GLN A 191 27.83 -3.16 -3.90
N LEU A 192 28.05 -1.89 -3.59
CA LEU A 192 27.19 -0.78 -4.04
C LEU A 192 27.53 -0.35 -5.47
N PRO A 193 26.52 -0.01 -6.29
CA PRO A 193 26.76 0.55 -7.62
C PRO A 193 27.52 1.88 -7.56
N GLU A 194 28.15 2.27 -8.68
CA GLU A 194 28.81 3.57 -8.83
C GLU A 194 27.83 4.72 -8.56
N ARG A 195 26.65 4.64 -9.18
CA ARG A 195 25.54 5.58 -8.97
C ARG A 195 24.66 5.07 -7.84
N LEU A 196 24.55 5.83 -6.76
CA LEU A 196 23.81 5.43 -5.55
C LEU A 196 22.30 5.74 -5.60
N ASN A 197 21.84 6.55 -6.54
CA ASN A 197 20.42 6.92 -6.65
C ASN A 197 19.45 5.72 -6.74
N PRO A 198 19.75 4.65 -7.49
CA PRO A 198 18.91 3.45 -7.54
C PRO A 198 18.79 2.70 -6.21
N VAL A 199 19.68 2.97 -5.23
CA VAL A 199 19.64 2.36 -3.89
C VAL A 199 19.05 3.33 -2.87
N ILE A 200 19.46 4.60 -2.91
CA ILE A 200 19.01 5.64 -1.97
C ILE A 200 17.52 5.91 -2.15
N ARG A 201 17.04 6.05 -3.40
CA ARG A 201 15.65 6.44 -3.66
C ARG A 201 14.64 5.41 -3.14
N PRO A 202 14.77 4.10 -3.43
CA PRO A 202 13.89 3.09 -2.84
C PRO A 202 13.87 3.08 -1.31
N LEU A 203 15.04 3.23 -0.67
CA LEU A 203 15.11 3.25 0.80
C LEU A 203 14.40 4.49 1.36
N MET A 204 14.63 5.67 0.78
CA MET A 204 13.97 6.91 1.17
C MET A 204 12.45 6.88 0.92
N ASP A 205 12.01 6.30 -0.20
CA ASP A 205 10.59 6.15 -0.51
C ASP A 205 9.92 5.22 0.51
N ALA A 206 10.58 4.13 0.93
CA ALA A 206 10.09 3.27 2.00
C ALA A 206 10.06 3.98 3.35
N VAL A 207 11.08 4.76 3.73
CA VAL A 207 11.04 5.56 4.98
C VAL A 207 9.81 6.48 5.00
N ARG A 208 9.44 7.07 3.85
CA ARG A 208 8.34 8.03 3.75
C ARG A 208 6.95 7.37 3.67
N ARG A 209 6.82 6.24 2.97
CA ARG A 209 5.52 5.74 2.49
C ARG A 209 5.21 4.29 2.86
N GLU A 210 6.17 3.54 3.40
CA GLU A 210 5.96 2.13 3.74
C GLU A 210 4.93 1.99 4.87
N ALA A 211 3.86 1.24 4.60
CA ALA A 211 2.77 1.05 5.56
C ALA A 211 3.15 0.05 6.66
N ASN A 212 4.00 -0.92 6.34
CA ASN A 212 4.45 -1.91 7.31
C ASN A 212 5.61 -1.36 8.14
N HIS A 213 5.35 -1.05 9.42
CA HIS A 213 6.36 -0.53 10.35
C HIS A 213 7.63 -1.39 10.45
N GLN A 214 7.53 -2.71 10.30
CA GLN A 214 8.70 -3.57 10.33
C GLN A 214 9.58 -3.38 9.09
N LEU A 215 8.97 -3.27 7.91
CA LEU A 215 9.67 -3.03 6.65
C LEU A 215 10.23 -1.60 6.59
N GLN A 216 9.47 -0.63 7.10
CA GLN A 216 9.92 0.74 7.24
C GLN A 216 11.15 0.82 8.17
N ARG A 217 11.10 0.18 9.34
CA ARG A 217 12.22 0.11 10.28
C ARG A 217 13.45 -0.53 9.65
N GLN A 218 13.28 -1.64 8.95
CA GLN A 218 14.38 -2.30 8.22
C GLN A 218 14.98 -1.35 7.19
N SER A 219 14.16 -0.62 6.44
CA SER A 219 14.63 0.36 5.44
C SER A 219 15.42 1.50 6.10
N CYS A 220 14.98 1.98 7.28
CA CYS A 220 15.73 2.97 8.06
C CYS A 220 17.09 2.43 8.52
N GLU A 221 17.14 1.21 9.06
CA GLU A 221 18.39 0.56 9.49
C GLU A 221 19.36 0.40 8.30
N ARG A 222 18.85 -0.01 7.14
CA ARG A 222 19.63 -0.11 5.89
C ARG A 222 20.11 1.24 5.39
N LEU A 223 19.30 2.28 5.50
CA LEU A 223 19.69 3.62 5.10
C LEU A 223 20.84 4.14 5.98
N VAL A 224 20.79 3.92 7.29
CA VAL A 224 21.89 4.30 8.20
C VAL A 224 23.17 3.54 7.86
N GLU A 225 23.07 2.23 7.61
CA GLU A 225 24.19 1.41 7.17
C GLU A 225 24.79 1.92 5.85
N LEU A 226 23.95 2.28 4.88
CA LEU A 226 24.38 2.86 3.61
C LEU A 226 25.12 4.18 3.82
N LEU A 227 24.60 5.07 4.67
CA LEU A 227 25.24 6.35 4.99
C LEU A 227 26.63 6.14 5.61
N GLY A 228 26.77 5.17 6.52
CA GLY A 228 28.06 4.79 7.09
C GLY A 228 29.07 4.33 6.04
N ARG A 229 28.63 3.53 5.06
CA ARG A 229 29.46 3.06 3.93
C ARG A 229 29.80 4.17 2.92
N CYS A 230 29.01 5.24 2.86
CA CYS A 230 29.19 6.35 1.93
C CYS A 230 30.04 7.52 2.48
N VAL A 231 30.55 7.43 3.71
CA VAL A 231 31.36 8.49 4.34
C VAL A 231 32.65 8.78 3.56
N SER A 232 33.29 7.74 3.01
CA SER A 232 34.54 7.84 2.27
C SER A 232 34.38 8.15 0.78
N ARG A 233 33.15 8.27 0.27
CA ARG A 233 32.89 8.53 -1.16
C ARG A 233 32.90 10.02 -1.47
N GLU A 234 33.52 10.39 -2.58
CA GLU A 234 33.48 11.75 -3.15
C GLU A 234 32.77 11.74 -4.51
N PRO A 235 31.69 12.53 -4.72
CA PRO A 235 31.00 13.37 -3.73
C PRO A 235 30.14 12.56 -2.75
N CYS A 236 30.15 12.93 -1.47
CA CYS A 236 29.39 12.24 -0.43
C CYS A 236 27.88 12.55 -0.52
N PRO A 237 27.00 11.55 -0.67
CA PRO A 237 25.55 11.74 -0.76
C PRO A 237 24.90 12.08 0.59
N ASN A 238 25.60 11.83 1.71
CA ASN A 238 25.03 11.86 3.05
C ASN A 238 24.38 13.21 3.39
N GLY A 239 25.02 14.32 3.00
CA GLY A 239 24.48 15.66 3.25
C GLY A 239 23.11 15.91 2.61
N LYS A 240 22.87 15.34 1.41
CA LYS A 240 21.57 15.46 0.72
C LYS A 240 20.52 14.58 1.38
N VAL A 241 20.87 13.36 1.74
CA VAL A 241 19.96 12.40 2.38
C VAL A 241 19.51 12.89 3.76
N VAL A 242 20.44 13.34 4.60
CA VAL A 242 20.14 13.87 5.94
C VAL A 242 19.24 15.09 5.86
N ARG A 243 19.50 16.03 4.93
CA ARG A 243 18.59 17.17 4.72
C ARG A 243 17.18 16.72 4.33
N ASN A 244 17.05 15.69 3.49
CA ASN A 244 15.74 15.15 3.12
C ASN A 244 15.01 14.53 4.31
N LEU A 245 15.73 13.81 5.18
CA LEU A 245 15.18 13.23 6.41
C LEU A 245 14.75 14.31 7.40
N VAL A 246 15.55 15.35 7.60
CA VAL A 246 15.17 16.50 8.44
C VAL A 246 13.93 17.19 7.87
N ALA A 247 13.87 17.41 6.56
CA ALA A 247 12.70 18.01 5.93
C ALA A 247 11.45 17.12 6.07
N LEU A 248 11.60 15.79 6.09
CA LEU A 248 10.50 14.86 6.36
C LEU A 248 10.03 14.92 7.81
N LEU A 249 10.95 15.04 8.78
CA LEU A 249 10.60 15.17 10.20
C LEU A 249 9.96 16.53 10.53
N CYS A 250 10.40 17.58 9.86
CA CYS A 250 9.90 18.95 10.04
C CYS A 250 8.71 19.30 9.14
N SER A 251 8.25 18.38 8.28
CA SER A 251 7.01 18.61 7.53
C SER A 251 5.81 18.48 8.47
N PRO A 252 4.86 19.43 8.44
CA PRO A 252 3.73 19.42 9.35
C PRO A 252 2.93 18.12 9.19
N HIS A 253 2.76 17.38 10.29
CA HIS A 253 1.87 16.22 10.29
C HIS A 253 0.45 16.72 9.96
N PRO A 254 -0.40 15.99 9.22
CA PRO A 254 -1.81 16.36 9.03
C PRO A 254 -2.62 16.49 10.35
N ASP A 255 -2.04 16.09 11.48
CA ASP A 255 -2.58 16.24 12.83
C ASP A 255 -1.97 17.40 13.62
N GLU A 256 -0.93 18.05 13.08
CA GLU A 256 -0.37 19.29 13.62
C GLU A 256 -0.99 20.48 12.87
N PRO A 257 -1.56 21.47 13.58
CA PRO A 257 -2.06 22.66 12.93
C PRO A 257 -0.89 23.33 12.19
N ALA A 258 -1.08 23.57 10.89
CA ALA A 258 -0.17 24.39 10.10
C ALA A 258 0.15 25.66 10.89
N ASP A 259 1.43 26.01 10.92
CA ASP A 259 2.02 27.12 11.68
C ASP A 259 1.48 28.48 11.20
N ALA A 260 0.19 28.72 11.44
CA ALA A 260 -0.44 30.01 11.38
C ALA A 260 -0.16 30.64 12.74
N ARG A 261 0.83 31.54 12.76
CA ARG A 261 1.10 32.46 13.87
C ARG A 261 -0.14 33.30 14.17
N LEU A 262 -1.10 32.70 14.87
CA LEU A 262 -2.19 33.38 15.53
C LEU A 262 -1.77 33.62 16.99
N PRO A 263 -2.02 34.81 17.56
CA PRO A 263 -1.70 35.09 18.95
C PRO A 263 -2.70 34.33 19.83
N GLY A 264 -2.36 33.08 20.17
CA GLY A 264 -3.18 32.22 21.00
C GLY A 264 -2.37 31.06 21.55
N ILE A 265 -2.78 30.56 22.72
CA ILE A 265 -2.19 29.35 23.31
C ILE A 265 -2.63 28.17 22.43
N LEU A 266 -1.76 27.75 21.50
CA LEU A 266 -2.02 26.70 20.49
C LEU A 266 -2.54 25.39 21.10
N THR A 267 -2.17 25.09 22.34
CA THR A 267 -2.66 23.94 23.09
C THR A 267 -4.17 23.98 23.33
N LEU A 268 -4.74 25.16 23.62
CA LEU A 268 -6.18 25.31 23.85
C LEU A 268 -6.97 25.23 22.55
N ASP A 269 -6.44 25.77 21.45
CA ASP A 269 -7.07 25.67 20.13
C ASP A 269 -7.05 24.21 19.61
N ASN A 270 -5.95 23.50 19.80
CA ASN A 270 -5.87 22.07 19.48
C ASN A 270 -6.81 21.23 20.35
N MET A 271 -6.94 21.54 21.65
CA MET A 271 -7.90 20.88 22.52
C MET A 271 -9.34 21.14 22.09
N HIS A 272 -9.71 22.38 21.74
CA HIS A 272 -11.04 22.70 21.22
C HIS A 272 -11.33 21.96 19.91
N LYS A 273 -10.39 21.97 18.96
CA LYS A 273 -10.51 21.24 17.69
C LYS A 273 -10.64 19.72 17.90
N GLN A 274 -9.92 19.15 18.86
CA GLN A 274 -10.08 17.74 19.24
C GLN A 274 -11.45 17.46 19.87
N VAL A 275 -11.95 18.37 20.70
CA VAL A 275 -13.30 18.27 21.30
C VAL A 275 -14.37 18.37 20.22
N GLU A 276 -14.24 19.26 19.24
CA GLU A 276 -15.14 19.37 18.08
C GLU A 276 -15.13 18.11 17.22
N ARG A 277 -13.94 17.58 16.88
CA ARG A 277 -13.79 16.30 16.14
C ARG A 277 -14.41 15.13 16.92
N SER A 278 -14.25 15.10 18.25
CA SER A 278 -14.85 14.07 19.11
C SER A 278 -16.38 14.22 19.23
N SER A 279 -16.89 15.44 19.16
CA SER A 279 -18.32 15.78 19.17
C SER A 279 -18.97 15.41 17.84
N LEU A 280 -18.28 15.65 16.73
CA LEU A 280 -18.70 15.21 15.39
C LEU A 280 -18.72 13.67 15.30
N ARG A 281 -17.69 12.97 15.80
CA ARG A 281 -17.70 11.50 15.89
C ARG A 281 -18.83 10.96 16.77
N ARG A 282 -19.12 11.61 17.91
CA ARG A 282 -20.29 11.26 18.76
C ARG A 282 -21.63 11.54 18.06
N SER A 283 -21.72 12.59 17.25
CA SER A 283 -22.93 12.90 16.48
C SER A 283 -23.19 11.90 15.35
N LEU A 284 -22.14 11.40 14.68
CA LEU A 284 -22.21 10.35 13.67
C LEU A 284 -22.53 8.98 14.30
N SER A 285 -22.00 8.70 15.50
CA SER A 285 -22.36 7.51 16.28
C SER A 285 -23.82 7.55 16.76
N ARG A 286 -24.36 8.72 17.13
CA ARG A 286 -25.80 8.87 17.43
C ARG A 286 -26.68 8.71 16.19
N LYS A 287 -26.26 9.16 15.00
CA LYS A 287 -26.99 8.88 13.75
C LYS A 287 -26.93 7.42 13.33
N GLY A 288 -25.83 6.71 13.61
CA GLY A 288 -25.70 5.27 13.38
C GLY A 288 -26.55 4.39 14.32
N SER A 289 -26.86 4.85 15.53
CA SER A 289 -27.75 4.12 16.45
C SER A 289 -29.24 4.38 16.24
N VAL A 290 -29.64 5.43 15.50
CA VAL A 290 -31.05 5.72 15.20
C VAL A 290 -31.55 4.95 13.97
N GLN A 291 -30.64 4.37 13.17
CA GLN A 291 -31.00 3.64 11.95
C GLN A 291 -30.91 2.10 12.06
N ALA A 292 -30.64 1.57 13.27
CA ALA A 292 -30.58 0.14 13.55
C ALA A 292 -31.74 -0.36 14.44
N VAL A 293 -32.79 0.44 14.65
CA VAL A 293 -34.02 0.02 15.34
C VAL A 293 -35.24 0.46 14.54
N SER A 294 -35.37 -0.09 13.33
CA SER A 294 -36.60 -0.01 12.55
C SER A 294 -36.54 -1.03 11.42
N GLU A 295 -36.65 -2.31 11.76
CA GLU A 295 -37.11 -3.42 10.90
C GLU A 295 -37.07 -4.72 11.71
N ASP A 296 -38.01 -4.85 12.65
CA ASP A 296 -38.63 -6.14 13.02
C ASP A 296 -39.65 -5.92 14.15
N SER A 297 -40.93 -5.79 13.79
CA SER A 297 -42.10 -6.25 14.57
C SER A 297 -43.42 -5.70 14.00
N THR A 298 -43.78 -6.11 12.78
CA THR A 298 -45.19 -6.07 12.35
C THR A 298 -45.74 -7.48 12.44
N GLY A 299 -46.36 -7.81 13.56
CA GLY A 299 -47.02 -9.09 13.74
C GLY A 299 -47.35 -9.38 15.20
N ALA A 300 -48.61 -9.15 15.55
CA ALA A 300 -49.29 -9.60 16.77
C ALA A 300 -48.99 -8.83 18.07
N ASP A 301 -49.75 -7.76 18.34
CA ASP A 301 -50.21 -7.48 19.71
C ASP A 301 -51.40 -6.48 19.80
N GLU A 302 -52.39 -6.59 18.91
CA GLU A 302 -53.67 -5.85 19.01
C GLU A 302 -54.76 -6.61 19.81
N LYS A 303 -54.40 -7.61 20.62
CA LYS A 303 -55.38 -8.39 21.40
C LYS A 303 -55.23 -8.34 22.92
N ASN A 304 -54.26 -7.60 23.47
CA ASN A 304 -54.06 -7.53 24.92
C ASN A 304 -54.38 -6.19 25.60
N LEU A 305 -54.70 -5.13 24.83
CA LEU A 305 -55.06 -3.84 25.42
C LEU A 305 -56.55 -3.71 25.80
N HIS A 306 -57.43 -4.58 25.31
CA HIS A 306 -58.85 -4.62 25.70
C HIS A 306 -59.18 -5.62 26.82
N ARG A 307 -58.16 -6.31 27.36
CA ARG A 307 -58.36 -7.29 28.44
C ARG A 307 -57.92 -6.76 29.82
N HIS A 308 -57.22 -5.63 29.87
CA HIS A 308 -56.72 -5.05 31.11
C HIS A 308 -57.60 -3.92 31.68
N GLU A 309 -58.51 -3.34 30.89
CA GLU A 309 -59.52 -2.37 31.35
C GLU A 309 -60.82 -3.03 31.85
N ALA A 310 -61.05 -4.32 31.58
CA ALA A 310 -62.22 -5.06 32.06
C ALA A 310 -62.05 -5.70 33.45
N LEU A 311 -60.84 -5.65 34.05
CA LEU A 311 -60.56 -6.26 35.37
C LEU A 311 -60.32 -5.24 36.49
N LEU A 312 -60.45 -3.94 36.20
CA LEU A 312 -60.39 -2.87 37.21
C LEU A 312 -61.79 -2.28 37.56
N GLN A 313 -62.86 -2.72 36.88
CA GLN A 313 -64.24 -2.35 37.23
C GLN A 313 -65.02 -3.40 38.03
N GLU A 314 -64.51 -4.64 38.19
CA GLU A 314 -65.16 -5.66 39.05
C GLU A 314 -64.61 -5.72 40.49
N GLY A 315 -63.66 -4.86 40.85
CA GLY A 315 -63.06 -4.81 42.20
C GLY A 315 -63.71 -3.84 43.20
N VAL A 316 -64.67 -3.00 42.79
CA VAL A 316 -65.25 -1.93 43.64
C VAL A 316 -66.74 -2.18 43.97
N GLN A 317 -67.25 -3.40 43.78
CA GLN A 317 -68.63 -3.73 44.15
C GLN A 317 -68.82 -4.96 45.03
N ARG A 318 -67.77 -5.42 45.73
CA ARG A 318 -67.87 -6.36 46.85
C ARG A 318 -66.84 -6.12 47.95
N ARG A 319 -66.98 -4.99 48.67
CA ARG A 319 -66.96 -4.83 50.14
C ARG A 319 -66.70 -3.38 50.52
#